data_AF-F4Q054-F1
#
_entry.id   AF-F4Q054-F1
#
_cell.length_a   1.000
_cell.length_b   1.000
_cell.length_c   1.000
_cell.angle_alpha   90.00
_cell.angle_beta   90.00
_cell.angle_gamma   90.00
#
_symmetry.space_group_name_H-M   'P 1'
#
loop_
_entity.id
_entity.type
_entity.pdbx_description
1 polymer ?
#
loop_
_entity_poly.entity_id
_entity_poly.type
_entity_poly.pdbx_seq_one_letter_code
_entity_poly.pdbx_strand_id
1 'polypeptide(L)' 'MTGVNTVIEALETETLEQVIVKLNAALNSTYQVSQFDCSLPTSAWVKIDLATPVSSIQLGEESTLRYMLRV' A
#
# COMPACT_ATOMS: atom_id res chain seq x y z
N MET A 1 -15.65 0.99 12.27
CA MET A 1 -14.67 1.82 11.53
C MET A 1 -14.76 1.44 10.07
N THR A 2 -15.32 2.31 9.23
CA THR A 2 -15.34 2.16 7.78
C THR A 2 -13.93 2.42 7.26
N GLY A 3 -13.32 1.44 6.57
CA GLY A 3 -12.08 1.67 5.86
C GLY A 3 -12.30 2.73 4.76
N VAL A 4 -11.36 3.65 4.60
CA VAL A 4 -11.39 4.58 3.47
C VAL A 4 -10.80 3.84 2.27
N ASN A 5 -11.63 3.58 1.27
CA ASN A 5 -11.15 3.05 -0.01
C ASN A 5 -10.61 4.22 -0.83
N THR A 6 -9.32 4.20 -1.13
CA THR A 6 -8.63 5.19 -1.97
C THR A 6 -7.93 4.45 -3.10
N VAL A 7 -8.10 4.97 -4.32
CA VAL A 7 -7.40 4.46 -5.50
C VAL A 7 -6.20 5.36 -5.75
N ILE A 8 -5.01 4.78 -5.79
CA ILE A 8 -3.75 5.46 -6.10
C ILE A 8 -3.12 4.75 -7.29
N GLU A 9 -2.83 5.50 -8.34
CA GLU A 9 -2.04 5.00 -9.46
C GLU A 9 -0.56 4.97 -9.08
N ALA A 10 0.06 3.82 -9.28
CA ALA A 10 1.47 3.58 -9.02
C ALA A 10 2.15 3.09 -10.30
N LEU A 11 3.36 3.58 -10.54
CA LEU A 11 4.21 3.07 -11.61
C LEU A 11 4.87 1.77 -11.16
N GLU A 12 5.13 0.88 -12.11
CA GLU A 12 5.81 -0.40 -11.85
C GLU A 12 7.21 -0.26 -11.21
N THR A 13 7.86 0.89 -11.45
CA THR A 13 9.18 1.23 -10.91
C THR A 13 9.12 1.86 -9.51
N GLU A 14 7.94 2.25 -9.03
CA GLU A 14 7.78 2.80 -7.70
C GLU A 14 7.83 1.70 -6.64
N THR A 15 8.25 2.05 -5.43
CA THR A 15 8.20 1.19 -4.25
C THR A 15 6.89 1.40 -3.50
N LEU A 16 6.49 0.43 -2.67
CA LEU A 16 5.30 0.58 -1.82
C LEU A 16 5.42 1.76 -0.86
N GLU A 17 6.63 2.10 -0.40
CA GLU A 17 6.87 3.32 0.39
C GLU A 17 6.43 4.58 -0.35
N GLN A 18 6.81 4.71 -1.63
CA GLN A 18 6.41 5.85 -2.47
C GLN A 18 4.90 5.89 -2.67
N VAL A 19 4.25 4.73 -2.80
CA VAL A 19 2.78 4.63 -2.87
C VAL A 19 2.14 5.10 -1.56
N ILE A 20 2.71 4.77 -0.40
CA ILE A 20 2.22 5.25 0.91
C ILE A 20 2.37 6.78 1.02
N VAL A 21 3.46 7.35 0.53
CA VAL A 21 3.63 8.81 0.52
C VAL A 21 2.53 9.48 -0.33
N LYS A 22 2.23 8.94 -1.51
CA LYS A 22 1.12 9.40 -2.36
C LYS A 22 -0.24 9.22 -1.65
N LEU A 23 -0.45 8.09 -0.98
CA LEU A 23 -1.66 7.83 -0.21
C LEU A 23 -1.84 8.84 0.93
N ASN A 24 -0.78 9.14 1.69
CA ASN A 24 -0.80 10.14 2.75
C ASN A 24 -1.16 11.53 2.21
N ALA A 25 -0.60 11.91 1.05
CA ALA A 25 -0.94 13.15 0.38
C ALA A 25 -2.43 13.19 -0.03
N ALA A 26 -2.95 12.10 -0.62
CA ALA A 26 -4.35 11.99 -1.01
C ALA A 26 -5.32 12.00 0.18
N LEU A 27 -4.92 11.40 1.30
CA LEU A 27 -5.69 11.35 2.55
C LEU A 27 -5.49 12.59 3.44
N ASN A 28 -4.71 13.59 3.01
CA ASN A 28 -4.30 14.75 3.82
C ASN A 28 -3.80 14.35 5.22
N SER A 29 -3.06 13.25 5.30
CA SER A 29 -2.60 12.64 6.54
C SER A 29 -1.09 12.79 6.68
N THR A 30 -0.61 12.89 7.92
CA THR A 30 0.81 13.07 8.26
C THR A 30 1.43 11.83 8.90
N TYR A 31 0.90 10.65 8.59
CA TYR A 31 1.44 9.39 9.10
C TYR A 31 2.83 9.12 8.53
N GLN A 32 3.73 8.57 9.34
CA GLN A 32 5.02 8.11 8.86
C GLN A 32 4.85 6.79 8.11
N VAL A 33 5.63 6.59 7.04
CA VAL A 33 5.61 5.35 6.25
C VAL A 33 5.86 4.11 7.12
N SER A 34 6.74 4.23 8.13
CA SER A 34 7.05 3.18 9.11
C SER A 34 5.86 2.72 9.94
N GLN A 35 4.78 3.52 10.02
CA GLN A 35 3.56 3.18 10.74
C GLN A 35 2.61 2.31 9.90
N PHE A 36 2.92 2.04 8.63
CA PHE A 36 2.09 1.22 7.78
C PHE A 36 2.61 -0.22 7.67
N ASP A 37 1.68 -1.17 7.70
CA ASP A 37 1.84 -2.48 7.09
C ASP A 37 1.23 -2.46 5.69
N CYS A 38 1.96 -3.00 4.71
CA CYS A 38 1.39 -3.38 3.43
C CYS A 38 1.17 -4.89 3.42
N SER A 39 -0.01 -5.31 2.98
CA SER A 39 -0.34 -6.72 2.82
C SER A 39 -1.04 -6.97 1.48
N LEU A 40 -0.62 -8.05 0.84
CA LEU A 40 -1.23 -8.55 -0.39
C LEU A 40 -2.47 -9.38 -0.06
N PRO A 41 -3.55 -9.30 -0.87
CA PRO A 41 -4.74 -10.12 -0.71
C PRO A 41 -4.45 -11.53 -1.26
N THR A 42 -3.56 -12.25 -0.58
CA THR A 42 -3.35 -13.69 -0.79
C THR A 42 -4.27 -14.48 0.16
N SER A 43 -4.30 -15.80 0.02
CA SER A 43 -5.06 -16.70 0.91
C SER A 43 -4.74 -16.52 2.40
N ALA A 44 -3.58 -15.93 2.73
CA ALA A 44 -3.21 -15.52 4.07
C ALA A 44 -2.43 -14.19 4.01
N TRP A 45 -3.13 -13.05 3.94
CA TRP A 45 -2.60 -11.66 3.98
C TRP A 45 -1.11 -11.55 4.35
N VAL A 46 -0.24 -11.73 3.35
CA VAL A 46 1.21 -11.78 3.57
C VAL A 46 1.73 -10.35 3.66
N LYS A 47 2.50 -10.07 4.72
CA LYS A 47 3.21 -8.81 4.89
C LYS A 47 4.34 -8.68 3.87
N ILE A 48 4.43 -7.51 3.26
CA ILE A 48 5.43 -7.20 2.22
C ILE A 48 6.35 -6.11 2.75
N ASP A 49 7.63 -6.21 2.40
CA ASP A 49 8.58 -5.15 2.66
C ASP A 49 8.20 -3.91 1.84
N LEU A 50 8.12 -2.75 2.47
CA LEU A 50 7.71 -1.52 1.80
C LEU A 50 8.73 -1.08 0.74
N ALA A 51 10.00 -1.47 0.89
CA ALA A 51 11.04 -1.22 -0.10
C ALA A 51 10.84 -2.03 -1.41
N THR A 52 9.89 -2.97 -1.44
CA THR A 52 9.58 -3.78 -2.62
C THR A 52 9.01 -2.91 -3.74
N PRO A 53 9.53 -3.02 -4.98
CA PRO A 53 8.94 -2.38 -6.15
C PRO A 53 7.55 -2.93 -6.46
N VAL A 54 6.64 -2.09 -6.94
CA VAL A 54 5.27 -2.47 -7.32
C VAL A 54 5.28 -3.57 -8.38
N SER A 55 6.18 -3.52 -9.35
CA SER A 55 6.37 -4.59 -10.35
C SER A 55 6.68 -5.98 -9.77
N SER A 56 7.30 -6.05 -8.59
CA SER A 56 7.57 -7.33 -7.93
C SER A 56 6.32 -7.95 -7.32
N ILE A 57 5.30 -7.12 -7.12
CA ILE A 57 4.00 -7.50 -6.59
C ILE A 57 3.15 -7.80 -7.80
N GLN A 58 3.09 -9.07 -8.21
CA GLN A 58 2.26 -9.55 -9.33
C GLN A 58 0.76 -9.43 -8.98
N LEU A 59 0.28 -8.20 -8.82
CA LEU A 59 -1.12 -7.88 -8.67
C LEU A 59 -1.81 -8.22 -9.99
N GLY A 60 -2.78 -9.14 -9.96
CA GLY A 60 -3.67 -9.34 -11.09
C GLY A 60 -4.49 -8.08 -11.35
N GLU A 61 -5.08 -7.95 -12.54
CA GLU A 61 -5.80 -6.75 -13.02
C GLU A 61 -6.85 -6.17 -12.05
N GLU A 62 -7.40 -6.97 -11.12
CA GLU A 62 -8.40 -6.55 -10.12
C GLU A 62 -7.92 -6.71 -8.66
N SER A 63 -6.60 -6.81 -8.44
CA SER A 63 -6.06 -7.03 -7.09
C SER A 63 -5.96 -5.72 -6.30
N THR A 64 -6.30 -5.78 -5.01
CA THR A 64 -6.26 -4.61 -4.10
C THR A 64 -5.17 -4.76 -3.06
N LEU A 65 -4.28 -3.77 -2.93
CA LEU A 65 -3.35 -3.71 -1.81
C LEU A 65 -4.03 -3.12 -0.58
N ARG A 66 -3.76 -3.70 0.59
CA ARG A 66 -4.24 -3.15 1.85
C ARG A 66 -3.09 -2.54 2.63
N TYR A 67 -3.24 -1.26 2.96
CA TYR A 67 -2.37 -0.54 3.89
C TYR A 67 -3.07 -0.42 5.23
N MET A 68 -2.42 -0.88 6.30
CA MET A 68 -2.95 -0.82 7.67
C MET A 68 -2.03 0.02 8.55
N LEU A 69 -2.59 1.00 9.23
CA LEU A 69 -1.85 1.80 10.22
C LEU A 69 -1.69 0.98 11.51
N ARG A 70 -0.45 0.79 11.97
CA ARG A 70 -0.14 0.29 13.31
C ARG A 70 -0.26 1.46 14.29
N VAL A 71 -1.26 1.42 15.16
CA VAL A 71 -1.41 2.34 16.31
C VAL A 71 -0.68 1.80 17.52
#